data_AF-A0A7S1ABT5-F1
#
_entry.id   AF-A0A7S1ABT5-F1
#
_cell.length_a   1.000
_cell.length_b   1.000
_cell.length_c   1.000
_cell.angle_alpha   90.00
_cell.angle_beta   90.00
_cell.angle_gamma   90.00
#
_symmetry.space_group_name_H-M   'P 1'
#
loop_
_entity.id
_entity.type
_entity.pdbx_description
1 polymer ?
#
loop_
_entity_poly.entity_id
_entity_poly.type
_entity_poly.pdbx_seq_one_letter_code
_entity_poly.pdbx_strand_id
1 'polypeptide(L)'
;MDRGTAYSRDSSGLLELFTPDHQRIVGRTLAESFWPVQAAHLQSAGSTTVCGPHQDLDCGLHWCESSVDATIPVHDSTLDSGTCQCHLSSDFESSECGTLFVKTRVAGISVDQLETVDWGSTWEAHASSIKDGVQVEGTMGEITSLASVVFEHWESGATEVQPLVQMPMVEATQLTATSNANCTFIEVCFCDGRQCDTIDGLDMSHTLSWSGTRRLTDSSVKRRLSEEWKQSRDEVV
;
A
#
# COMPACT_ATOMS: atom_id res chain seq x y z
N MET A 1 16.18 -77.61 -6.85
CA MET A 1 15.42 -76.71 -5.98
C MET A 1 16.23 -75.44 -5.82
N ASP A 2 15.90 -74.40 -6.59
CA ASP A 2 16.26 -73.02 -6.29
C ASP A 2 15.39 -72.03 -7.09
N ARG A 3 14.94 -71.00 -6.37
CA ARG A 3 14.51 -69.62 -6.68
C ARG A 3 13.76 -69.25 -7.98
N GLY A 4 12.49 -68.82 -7.79
CA GLY A 4 12.08 -67.41 -7.82
C GLY A 4 11.51 -66.80 -9.11
N THR A 5 10.26 -66.33 -9.08
CA THR A 5 9.72 -65.11 -9.72
C THR A 5 8.34 -64.85 -9.11
N ALA A 6 8.12 -63.77 -8.37
CA ALA A 6 7.98 -62.36 -8.76
C ALA A 6 6.49 -61.99 -8.91
N TYR A 7 6.17 -60.94 -8.17
CA TYR A 7 4.89 -60.32 -7.91
C TYR A 7 4.34 -59.62 -9.16
N SER A 8 3.05 -59.73 -9.45
CA SER A 8 2.37 -58.71 -10.26
C SER A 8 1.00 -58.44 -9.67
N ARG A 9 0.91 -57.28 -9.01
CA ARG A 9 -0.31 -56.70 -8.46
C ARG A 9 -1.13 -56.17 -9.63
N ASP A 10 -2.38 -56.59 -9.69
CA ASP A 10 -3.46 -55.81 -10.25
C ASP A 10 -3.40 -54.38 -9.67
N SER A 11 -3.05 -53.41 -10.50
CA SER A 11 -3.38 -52.01 -10.26
C SER A 11 -4.17 -51.52 -11.46
N SER A 12 -5.48 -51.44 -11.23
CA SER A 12 -6.49 -50.72 -11.99
C SER A 12 -5.89 -49.45 -12.62
N GLY A 13 -5.73 -49.51 -13.94
CA GLY A 13 -5.03 -48.52 -14.73
C GLY A 13 -5.73 -47.16 -14.74
N LEU A 14 -4.98 -46.15 -14.32
CA LEU A 14 -4.92 -44.94 -15.13
C LEU A 14 -4.36 -45.37 -16.49
N LEU A 15 -5.06 -45.00 -17.58
CA LEU A 15 -4.58 -45.26 -18.93
C LEU A 15 -3.21 -44.57 -19.05
N GLU A 16 -2.13 -45.34 -19.09
CA GLU A 16 -0.81 -44.83 -19.45
C GLU A 16 -0.87 -44.40 -20.93
N LEU A 17 -1.34 -43.17 -21.18
CA LEU A 17 -1.42 -42.56 -22.51
C LEU A 17 -0.04 -42.35 -23.14
N PHE A 18 1.02 -42.48 -22.35
CA PHE A 18 2.39 -42.27 -22.78
C PHE A 18 3.22 -43.48 -22.43
N THR A 19 3.95 -44.00 -23.42
CA THR A 19 4.91 -45.08 -23.20
C THR A 19 5.95 -44.65 -22.16
N PRO A 20 6.51 -45.59 -21.37
CA PRO A 20 7.51 -45.27 -20.33
C PRO A 20 8.68 -44.44 -20.85
N ASP A 21 9.07 -44.63 -22.11
CA ASP A 21 10.13 -43.86 -22.76
C ASP A 21 9.76 -42.39 -23.01
N HIS A 22 8.49 -42.09 -23.30
CA HIS A 22 8.03 -40.71 -23.53
C HIS A 22 8.03 -39.90 -22.23
N GLN A 23 7.58 -40.50 -21.11
CA GLN A 23 7.62 -39.85 -19.79
C GLN A 23 9.06 -39.58 -19.33
N ARG A 24 9.99 -40.48 -19.68
CA ARG A 24 11.38 -40.39 -19.22
C ARG A 24 12.20 -39.34 -19.98
N ILE A 25 11.88 -39.09 -21.25
CA ILE A 25 12.58 -38.11 -22.09
C ILE A 25 11.95 -36.72 -21.92
N VAL A 26 10.64 -36.59 -22.11
CA VAL A 26 9.96 -35.29 -22.05
C VAL A 26 9.83 -34.80 -20.61
N GLY A 27 9.56 -35.71 -19.66
CA GLY A 27 9.48 -35.36 -18.25
C GLY A 27 10.81 -34.85 -17.69
N ARG A 28 11.95 -35.33 -18.21
CA ARG A 28 13.27 -34.81 -17.84
C ARG A 28 13.48 -33.40 -18.37
N THR A 29 13.19 -33.14 -19.66
CA THR A 29 13.33 -31.79 -20.22
C THR A 29 12.40 -30.78 -19.54
N LEU A 30 11.17 -31.20 -19.20
CA LEU A 30 10.23 -30.37 -18.44
C LEU A 30 10.75 -30.13 -17.01
N ALA A 31 11.18 -31.17 -16.29
CA ALA A 31 11.75 -31.03 -14.95
C ALA A 31 13.03 -30.18 -14.94
N GLU A 32 13.85 -30.26 -15.99
CA GLU A 32 15.05 -29.43 -16.18
C GLU A 32 14.69 -27.96 -16.44
N SER A 33 13.54 -27.67 -17.07
CA SER A 33 13.05 -26.30 -17.24
C SER A 33 12.53 -25.65 -15.95
N PHE A 34 12.16 -26.47 -14.97
CA PHE A 34 11.84 -26.04 -13.60
C PHE A 34 13.00 -26.24 -12.62
N TRP A 35 14.15 -26.75 -13.09
CA TRP A 35 15.34 -26.81 -12.27
C TRP A 35 15.75 -25.36 -11.96
N PRO A 36 16.01 -25.01 -10.69
CA PRO A 36 16.31 -23.64 -10.32
C PRO A 36 17.43 -23.14 -11.22
N VAL A 37 17.09 -22.18 -12.08
CA VAL A 37 18.04 -21.47 -12.92
C VAL A 37 19.06 -20.94 -11.95
N GLN A 38 20.28 -21.46 -12.06
CA GLN A 38 21.43 -21.22 -11.20
C GLN A 38 21.29 -19.87 -10.50
N ALA A 39 21.08 -19.88 -9.17
CA ALA A 39 20.75 -18.68 -8.40
C ALA A 39 21.63 -17.54 -8.89
N ALA A 40 21.01 -16.55 -9.55
CA ALA A 40 21.76 -15.53 -10.24
C ALA A 40 22.63 -14.85 -9.19
N HIS A 41 23.93 -15.12 -9.23
CA HIS A 41 24.90 -14.52 -8.32
C HIS A 41 25.21 -13.09 -8.81
N LEU A 42 24.16 -12.36 -9.15
CA LEU A 42 24.18 -10.92 -9.19
C LEU A 42 24.28 -10.50 -7.72
N GLN A 43 25.35 -9.81 -7.37
CA GLN A 43 25.35 -9.00 -6.15
C GLN A 43 24.04 -8.20 -6.19
N SER A 44 23.17 -8.39 -5.19
CA SER A 44 21.96 -7.58 -5.12
C SER A 44 22.41 -6.13 -5.16
N ALA A 45 21.80 -5.34 -6.04
CA ALA A 45 22.11 -3.93 -6.17
C ALA A 45 21.71 -3.24 -4.85
N GLY A 46 22.64 -3.16 -3.88
CA GLY A 46 22.33 -2.77 -2.51
C GLY A 46 21.42 -3.78 -1.80
N SER A 47 21.52 -3.87 -0.48
CA SER A 47 20.43 -4.42 0.32
C SER A 47 19.35 -3.34 0.40
N THR A 48 18.26 -3.48 -0.35
CA THR A 48 17.09 -2.61 -0.17
C THR A 48 16.36 -3.06 1.09
N THR A 49 16.26 -2.20 2.10
CA THR A 49 15.46 -2.48 3.30
C THR A 49 13.98 -2.53 2.91
N VAL A 50 13.31 -3.63 3.24
CA VAL A 50 11.86 -3.81 3.05
C VAL A 50 11.18 -3.67 4.39
N CYS A 51 10.14 -2.85 4.46
CA CYS A 51 9.41 -2.56 5.69
C CYS A 51 7.89 -2.64 5.49
N GLY A 52 7.17 -2.74 6.61
CA GLY A 52 5.73 -2.47 6.60
C GLY A 52 5.44 -0.97 6.44
N PRO A 53 4.29 -0.58 5.86
CA PRO A 53 3.93 0.82 5.63
C PRO A 53 3.77 1.66 6.91
N HIS A 54 3.71 1.02 8.09
CA HIS A 54 3.62 1.66 9.40
C HIS A 54 4.99 1.93 10.05
N GLN A 55 6.09 1.45 9.49
CA GLN A 55 7.40 1.52 10.16
C GLN A 55 8.13 2.82 9.84
N ASP A 56 8.63 3.51 10.88
CA ASP A 56 9.41 4.74 10.74
C ASP A 56 10.90 4.47 10.47
N LEU A 57 11.17 3.73 9.40
CA LEU A 57 12.49 3.33 8.96
C LEU A 57 12.78 3.89 7.56
N ASP A 58 14.06 4.08 7.23
CA ASP A 58 14.49 4.41 5.86
C ASP A 58 14.34 3.16 4.98
N CYS A 59 13.14 2.99 4.44
CA CYS A 59 12.72 1.83 3.68
C CYS A 59 12.89 2.11 2.20
N GLY A 60 13.65 1.25 1.52
CA GLY A 60 13.76 1.33 0.07
C GLY A 60 12.54 0.75 -0.65
N LEU A 61 11.72 -0.04 0.06
CA LEU A 61 10.43 -0.54 -0.41
C LEU A 61 9.49 -0.79 0.78
N HIS A 62 8.23 -0.41 0.64
CA HIS A 62 7.19 -0.86 1.57
C HIS A 62 6.46 -2.06 0.98
N TRP A 63 6.16 -3.06 1.80
CA TRP A 63 5.50 -4.28 1.37
C TRP A 63 4.49 -4.74 2.41
N CYS A 64 3.34 -5.23 1.95
CA CYS A 64 2.38 -5.92 2.80
C CYS A 64 1.54 -6.92 2.02
N GLU A 65 0.98 -7.87 2.75
CA GLU A 65 0.00 -8.83 2.24
C GLU A 65 -1.38 -8.17 2.10
N SER A 66 -2.07 -8.45 0.99
CA SER A 66 -3.39 -7.93 0.66
C SER A 66 -4.30 -9.05 0.15
N SER A 67 -5.51 -9.14 0.69
CA SER A 67 -6.49 -10.15 0.27
C SER A 67 -7.08 -9.84 -1.09
N VAL A 68 -7.59 -10.87 -1.78
CA VAL A 68 -8.34 -10.70 -3.04
C VAL A 68 -9.56 -9.79 -2.86
N ASP A 69 -10.19 -9.89 -1.70
CA ASP A 69 -11.45 -9.23 -1.38
C ASP A 69 -11.24 -7.85 -0.75
N ALA A 70 -10.00 -7.47 -0.41
CA ALA A 70 -9.63 -6.13 0.07
C ALA A 70 -9.65 -5.08 -1.06
N THR A 71 -10.62 -5.17 -1.97
CA THR A 71 -10.91 -4.09 -2.90
C THR A 71 -11.72 -3.01 -2.17
N ILE A 72 -11.06 -1.92 -1.80
CA ILE A 72 -11.72 -0.66 -1.48
C ILE A 72 -12.44 -0.22 -2.76
N PRO A 73 -13.74 0.13 -2.69
CA PRO A 73 -14.42 0.67 -3.85
C PRO A 73 -13.60 1.85 -4.37
N VAL A 74 -13.14 1.75 -5.62
CA VAL A 74 -12.48 2.85 -6.32
C VAL A 74 -13.52 3.95 -6.41
N HIS A 75 -13.56 4.82 -5.40
CA HIS A 75 -14.30 6.05 -5.49
C HIS A 75 -13.64 6.82 -6.61
N ASP A 76 -14.45 7.28 -7.57
CA ASP A 76 -13.99 8.11 -8.68
C ASP A 76 -13.17 9.26 -8.08
N SER A 77 -11.83 9.10 -8.07
CA SER A 77 -10.84 9.97 -7.44
C SER A 77 -10.72 11.28 -8.21
N THR A 78 -11.87 11.86 -8.54
CA THR A 78 -11.98 13.28 -8.75
C THR A 78 -11.46 13.94 -7.48
N LEU A 79 -10.48 14.83 -7.64
CA LEU A 79 -9.84 15.63 -6.59
C LEU A 79 -10.82 16.41 -5.69
N ASP A 80 -12.10 16.41 -6.03
CA ASP A 80 -13.15 17.19 -5.41
C ASP A 80 -13.75 16.50 -4.15
N SER A 81 -13.63 15.18 -4.00
CA SER A 81 -13.99 14.47 -2.76
C SER A 81 -13.51 13.03 -2.77
N GLY A 82 -13.14 12.48 -1.62
CA GLY A 82 -12.81 11.07 -1.51
C GLY A 82 -12.87 10.53 -0.09
N THR A 83 -12.68 9.22 0.03
CA THR A 83 -12.65 8.49 1.29
C THR A 83 -11.46 7.54 1.31
N CYS A 84 -10.84 7.37 2.47
CA CYS A 84 -9.78 6.39 2.70
C CYS A 84 -10.12 5.52 3.90
N GLN A 85 -9.67 4.26 3.86
CA GLN A 85 -9.69 3.40 5.02
C GLN A 85 -8.37 3.54 5.78
N CYS A 86 -8.43 3.98 7.04
CA CYS A 86 -7.26 4.25 7.86
C CYS A 86 -7.14 3.24 8.99
N HIS A 87 -5.90 2.89 9.31
CA HIS A 87 -5.51 2.01 10.39
C HIS A 87 -4.56 2.76 11.32
N LEU A 88 -4.86 2.72 12.61
CA LEU A 88 -4.11 3.41 13.66
C LEU A 88 -3.73 2.42 14.77
N SER A 89 -2.64 2.72 15.46
CA SER A 89 -2.18 1.92 16.58
C SER A 89 -3.18 1.92 17.73
N SER A 90 -3.43 0.74 18.32
CA SER A 90 -4.31 0.58 19.47
C SER A 90 -3.87 1.39 20.70
N ASP A 91 -2.58 1.73 20.77
CA ASP A 91 -2.04 2.55 21.86
C ASP A 91 -2.61 3.97 21.85
N PHE A 92 -3.26 4.39 20.75
CA PHE A 92 -3.94 5.68 20.64
C PHE A 92 -5.06 5.85 21.65
N GLU A 93 -5.68 4.77 22.13
CA GLU A 93 -6.71 4.81 23.18
C GLU A 93 -6.15 5.13 24.58
N SER A 94 -4.82 5.10 24.76
CA SER A 94 -4.21 5.38 26.05
C SER A 94 -4.60 6.78 26.56
N SER A 95 -5.02 6.86 27.82
CA SER A 95 -5.28 8.13 28.52
C SER A 95 -4.02 8.71 29.17
N GLU A 96 -2.86 8.07 28.96
CA GLU A 96 -1.59 8.50 29.54
C GLU A 96 -0.95 9.63 28.73
N CYS A 97 -1.42 9.89 27.51
CA CYS A 97 -0.80 10.83 26.59
C CYS A 97 -1.47 12.21 26.67
N GLY A 98 -0.75 13.21 27.17
CA GLY A 98 -1.23 14.60 27.22
C GLY A 98 -1.10 15.30 25.87
N THR A 99 0.00 15.05 25.18
CA THR A 99 0.25 15.54 23.81
C THR A 99 0.35 14.36 22.85
N LEU A 100 -0.40 14.44 21.77
CA LEU A 100 -0.51 13.44 20.73
C LEU A 100 0.15 13.97 19.46
N PHE A 101 1.02 13.17 18.87
CA PHE A 101 1.60 13.40 17.56
C PHE A 101 1.13 12.29 16.61
N VAL A 102 0.38 12.63 15.57
CA VAL A 102 -0.13 11.64 14.61
C VAL A 102 0.62 11.79 13.29
N LYS A 103 1.39 10.76 12.92
CA LYS A 103 2.06 10.64 11.63
C LYS A 103 1.17 9.83 10.69
N THR A 104 0.57 10.48 9.71
CA THR A 104 -0.27 9.79 8.72
C THR A 104 0.49 9.51 7.44
N ARG A 105 0.36 8.29 6.93
CA ARG A 105 0.84 7.85 5.63
C ARG A 105 -0.34 7.44 4.77
N VAL A 106 -0.33 7.86 3.51
CA VAL A 106 -1.45 7.66 2.59
C VAL A 106 -0.97 6.88 1.39
N ALA A 107 -1.62 5.75 1.11
CA ALA A 107 -1.39 4.92 -0.07
C ALA A 107 -2.48 5.19 -1.14
N GLY A 108 -2.06 5.16 -2.40
CA GLY A 108 -2.97 5.30 -3.55
C GLY A 108 -3.18 6.73 -4.05
N ILE A 109 -2.56 7.74 -3.41
CA ILE A 109 -2.62 9.15 -3.83
C ILE A 109 -1.21 9.70 -4.02
N SER A 110 -0.97 10.47 -5.08
CA SER A 110 0.31 11.16 -5.31
C SER A 110 0.34 12.56 -4.67
N VAL A 111 1.54 13.07 -4.39
CA VAL A 111 1.72 14.41 -3.80
C VAL A 111 1.02 15.51 -4.62
N ASP A 112 1.11 15.43 -5.95
CA ASP A 112 0.47 16.41 -6.87
C ASP A 112 -1.06 16.49 -6.70
N GLN A 113 -1.68 15.40 -6.26
CA GLN A 113 -3.12 15.36 -6.00
C GLN A 113 -3.47 15.98 -4.64
N LEU A 114 -2.56 15.90 -3.67
CA LEU A 114 -2.76 16.41 -2.33
C LEU A 114 -2.67 17.94 -2.26
N GLU A 115 -1.84 18.61 -3.07
CA GLU A 115 -1.64 20.07 -2.97
C GLU A 115 -2.92 20.92 -3.13
N THR A 116 -3.99 20.34 -3.67
CA THR A 116 -5.26 21.04 -3.93
C THR A 116 -6.25 21.04 -2.76
N VAL A 117 -6.03 20.23 -1.72
CA VAL A 117 -6.97 20.04 -0.61
C VAL A 117 -6.44 20.74 0.65
N ASP A 118 -7.34 21.37 1.41
CA ASP A 118 -7.01 21.90 2.73
C ASP A 118 -6.90 20.76 3.75
N TRP A 119 -5.75 20.10 3.78
CA TRP A 119 -5.50 18.96 4.65
C TRP A 119 -5.49 19.34 6.14
N GLY A 120 -5.20 20.60 6.48
CA GLY A 120 -5.23 21.06 7.87
C GLY A 120 -6.60 20.85 8.50
N SER A 121 -7.64 21.42 7.89
CA SER A 121 -9.02 21.27 8.38
C SER A 121 -9.55 19.84 8.27
N THR A 122 -9.12 19.10 7.24
CA THR A 122 -9.49 17.68 7.07
C THR A 122 -8.91 16.83 8.21
N TRP A 123 -7.64 17.00 8.55
CA TRP A 123 -6.97 16.21 9.59
C TRP A 123 -7.41 16.65 10.98
N GLU A 124 -7.73 17.92 11.17
CA GLU A 124 -8.36 18.40 12.41
C GLU A 124 -9.69 17.69 12.67
N ALA A 125 -10.57 17.67 11.67
CA ALA A 125 -11.86 16.98 11.75
C ALA A 125 -11.66 15.47 11.98
N HIS A 126 -10.67 14.87 11.32
CA HIS A 126 -10.32 13.47 11.44
C HIS A 126 -9.85 13.12 12.84
N ALA A 127 -8.85 13.83 13.38
CA ALA A 127 -8.32 13.58 14.72
C ALA A 127 -9.40 13.71 15.81
N SER A 128 -10.29 14.70 15.70
CA SER A 128 -11.43 14.84 16.61
C SER A 128 -12.48 13.73 16.46
N SER A 129 -12.55 13.06 15.31
CA SER A 129 -13.48 11.94 15.09
C SER A 129 -12.99 10.62 15.67
N ILE A 130 -11.67 10.43 15.77
CA ILE A 130 -11.07 9.19 16.27
C ILE A 130 -11.17 9.12 17.80
N LYS A 131 -11.00 10.26 18.51
CA LYS A 131 -10.97 10.29 19.97
C LYS A 131 -11.61 11.53 20.57
N ASP A 132 -12.52 11.29 21.50
CA ASP A 132 -13.21 12.34 22.25
C ASP A 132 -12.24 13.17 23.11
N GLY A 133 -12.43 14.48 23.12
CA GLY A 133 -11.65 15.40 23.95
C GLY A 133 -10.23 15.66 23.44
N VAL A 134 -9.96 15.39 22.16
CA VAL A 134 -8.74 15.82 21.47
C VAL A 134 -8.94 17.20 20.88
N GLN A 135 -8.04 18.13 21.23
CA GLN A 135 -7.95 19.46 20.66
C GLN A 135 -6.72 19.54 19.76
N VAL A 136 -6.91 19.76 18.46
CA VAL A 136 -5.79 19.92 17.53
C VAL A 136 -5.16 21.29 17.70
N GLU A 137 -3.84 21.32 17.85
CA GLU A 137 -3.04 22.55 18.00
C GLU A 137 -2.50 23.02 16.65
N GLY A 138 -2.23 22.08 15.73
CA GLY A 138 -1.84 22.39 14.36
C GLY A 138 -1.20 21.21 13.64
N THR A 139 -0.60 21.52 12.48
CA THR A 139 0.15 20.57 11.66
C THR A 139 1.61 21.02 11.51
N MET A 140 2.52 20.05 11.42
CA MET A 140 3.95 20.26 11.31
C MET A 140 4.56 19.45 10.17
N GLY A 141 5.44 20.10 9.39
CA GLY A 141 6.15 19.48 8.28
C GLY A 141 5.45 19.66 6.93
N GLU A 142 6.03 19.04 5.92
CA GLU A 142 5.55 19.09 4.53
C GLU A 142 5.09 17.71 4.08
N ILE A 143 4.22 17.68 3.07
CA ILE A 143 3.86 16.44 2.39
C ILE A 143 5.11 15.94 1.66
N THR A 144 5.46 14.67 1.87
CA THR A 144 6.64 14.08 1.22
C THR A 144 6.29 12.74 0.58
N SER A 145 6.88 12.45 -0.58
CA SER A 145 6.78 11.12 -1.19
C SER A 145 7.71 10.16 -0.43
N LEU A 146 7.21 8.97 -0.13
CA LEU A 146 7.99 7.85 0.38
C LEU A 146 8.27 6.85 -0.75
N ALA A 147 9.05 5.81 -0.46
CA ALA A 147 9.12 4.64 -1.32
C ALA A 147 7.72 4.00 -1.44
N SER A 148 7.36 3.58 -2.65
CA SER A 148 6.07 2.94 -2.96
C SER A 148 5.78 1.75 -2.04
N VAL A 149 4.48 1.46 -1.91
CA VAL A 149 3.98 0.26 -1.25
C VAL A 149 3.60 -0.79 -2.30
N VAL A 150 4.05 -2.02 -2.08
CA VAL A 150 3.68 -3.19 -2.85
C VAL A 150 2.67 -3.99 -2.07
N PHE A 151 1.50 -4.18 -2.65
CA PHE A 151 0.48 -5.09 -2.18
C PHE A 151 0.67 -6.42 -2.88
N GLU A 152 0.89 -7.49 -2.12
CA GLU A 152 0.99 -8.84 -2.65
C GLU A 152 -0.15 -9.70 -2.13
N HIS A 153 -0.85 -10.36 -3.05
CA HIS A 153 -1.79 -11.41 -2.70
C HIS A 153 -1.10 -12.77 -2.82
N TRP A 154 -0.80 -13.39 -1.68
CA TRP A 154 0.06 -14.57 -1.60
C TRP A 154 -0.50 -15.77 -2.38
N GLU A 155 -1.81 -16.04 -2.32
CA GLU A 155 -2.38 -17.23 -2.96
C GLU A 155 -2.36 -17.16 -4.48
N SER A 156 -2.45 -15.97 -5.07
CA SER A 156 -2.40 -15.81 -6.54
C SER A 156 -1.05 -15.31 -7.05
N GLY A 157 -0.15 -14.85 -6.18
CA GLY A 157 1.07 -14.12 -6.54
C GLY A 157 0.82 -12.82 -7.28
N ALA A 158 -0.38 -12.22 -7.15
CA ALA A 158 -0.69 -10.97 -7.82
C ALA A 158 -0.10 -9.81 -7.01
N THR A 159 0.54 -8.87 -7.69
CA THR A 159 1.15 -7.70 -7.05
C THR A 159 0.60 -6.41 -7.62
N GLU A 160 0.41 -5.41 -6.76
CA GLU A 160 0.04 -4.05 -7.14
C GLU A 160 0.98 -3.06 -6.44
N VAL A 161 1.39 -2.01 -7.16
CA VAL A 161 2.31 -1.00 -6.62
C VAL A 161 1.60 0.34 -6.61
N GLN A 162 1.57 0.99 -5.45
CA GLN A 162 0.94 2.30 -5.29
C GLN A 162 1.90 3.33 -4.72
N PRO A 163 1.68 4.63 -5.01
CA PRO A 163 2.40 5.70 -4.34
C PRO A 163 2.08 5.66 -2.83
N LEU A 164 3.09 5.98 -2.03
CA LEU A 164 2.96 6.19 -0.59
C LEU A 164 3.49 7.57 -0.26
N VAL A 165 2.68 8.36 0.45
CA VAL A 165 3.01 9.73 0.81
C VAL A 165 2.88 9.91 2.32
N GLN A 166 3.80 10.65 2.92
CA GLN A 166 3.72 11.07 4.31
C GLN A 166 3.08 12.45 4.38
N MET A 167 2.03 12.56 5.18
CA MET A 167 1.33 13.80 5.45
C MET A 167 2.06 14.60 6.54
N PRO A 168 1.79 15.91 6.64
CA PRO A 168 2.20 16.71 7.80
C PRO A 168 1.71 16.05 9.09
N MET A 169 2.57 16.05 10.11
CA MET A 169 2.26 15.48 11.40
C MET A 169 1.26 16.37 12.13
N VAL A 170 0.21 15.79 12.71
CA VAL A 170 -0.75 16.53 13.54
C VAL A 170 -0.25 16.55 14.96
N GLU A 171 -0.27 17.73 15.57
CA GLU A 171 -0.09 17.91 17.01
C GLU A 171 -1.44 18.20 17.65
N ALA A 172 -1.77 17.46 18.70
CA ALA A 172 -3.01 17.64 19.42
C ALA A 172 -2.81 17.44 20.93
N THR A 173 -3.66 18.09 21.71
CA THR A 173 -3.72 17.97 23.16
C THR A 173 -4.92 17.10 23.54
N GLN A 174 -4.71 16.11 24.41
CA GLN A 174 -5.79 15.33 24.99
C GLN A 174 -6.24 15.96 26.31
N LEU A 175 -7.44 16.55 26.33
CA LEU A 175 -7.98 17.26 27.48
C LEU A 175 -8.30 16.34 28.68
N THR A 176 -8.48 15.05 28.41
CA THR A 176 -8.81 14.01 29.38
C THR A 176 -7.60 13.23 29.87
N ALA A 177 -6.39 13.62 29.47
CA ALA A 177 -5.18 12.88 29.80
C ALA A 177 -4.89 12.89 31.31
N THR A 178 -4.37 11.77 31.79
CA THR A 178 -3.95 11.57 33.18
C THR A 178 -2.48 11.95 33.41
N SER A 179 -1.74 12.19 32.34
CA SER A 179 -0.33 12.54 32.34
C SER A 179 -0.03 13.54 31.21
N ASN A 180 1.09 14.26 31.32
CA ASN A 180 1.59 15.17 30.28
C ASN A 180 2.63 14.48 29.38
N ALA A 181 2.55 13.16 29.23
CA ALA A 181 3.44 12.42 28.35
C ALA A 181 3.16 12.76 26.89
N ASN A 182 4.24 12.76 26.09
CA ASN A 182 4.17 12.94 24.65
C ASN A 182 4.14 11.56 24.00
N CYS A 183 3.15 11.33 23.15
CA CYS A 183 2.99 10.07 22.43
C CYS A 183 2.97 10.32 20.93
N THR A 184 3.61 9.43 20.18
CA THR A 184 3.61 9.45 18.72
C THR A 184 2.92 8.21 18.20
N PHE A 185 1.96 8.41 17.32
CA PHE A 185 1.18 7.38 16.68
C PHE A 185 1.39 7.42 15.18
N ILE A 186 1.34 6.25 14.57
CA ILE A 186 1.45 6.10 13.12
C ILE A 186 0.11 5.59 12.61
N GLU A 187 -0.39 6.30 11.61
CA GLU A 187 -1.61 6.00 10.89
C GLU A 187 -1.28 5.68 9.44
N VAL A 188 -1.89 4.63 8.90
CA VAL A 188 -1.77 4.28 7.48
C VAL A 188 -3.17 4.27 6.87
N CYS A 189 -3.37 5.10 5.85
CA CYS A 189 -4.62 5.24 5.11
C CYS A 189 -4.48 4.70 3.69
N PHE A 190 -5.46 3.93 3.24
CA PHE A 190 -5.56 3.39 1.89
C PHE A 190 -6.74 4.04 1.18
N CYS A 191 -6.47 4.75 0.09
CA CYS A 191 -7.48 5.56 -0.59
C CYS A 191 -7.86 5.03 -1.97
N ASP A 192 -7.14 4.03 -2.48
CA ASP A 192 -7.41 3.46 -3.78
C ASP A 192 -7.21 1.95 -3.78
N GLY A 193 -8.22 1.21 -4.21
CA GLY A 193 -8.10 -0.19 -4.60
C GLY A 193 -7.79 -1.16 -3.46
N ARG A 194 -6.57 -1.18 -2.92
CA ARG A 194 -6.10 -2.22 -2.00
C ARG A 194 -5.72 -1.68 -0.63
N GLN A 195 -5.88 -2.53 0.37
CA GLN A 195 -5.32 -2.35 1.70
C GLN A 195 -4.54 -3.59 2.12
N CYS A 196 -3.68 -3.41 3.12
CA CYS A 196 -3.03 -4.53 3.77
C CYS A 196 -4.03 -5.30 4.64
N ASP A 197 -3.97 -6.63 4.66
CA ASP A 197 -4.86 -7.47 5.48
C ASP A 197 -4.56 -7.35 6.97
N THR A 198 -3.28 -7.30 7.29
CA THR A 198 -2.77 -7.10 8.63
C THR A 198 -1.68 -6.04 8.58
N ILE A 199 -1.74 -5.13 9.54
CA ILE A 199 -0.66 -4.19 9.79
C ILE A 199 -0.33 -4.34 11.25
N ASP A 200 0.79 -5.02 11.53
CA ASP A 200 1.21 -5.33 12.89
C ASP A 200 1.14 -4.09 13.79
N GLY A 201 0.32 -4.18 14.85
CA GLY A 201 0.14 -3.12 15.83
C GLY A 201 -0.81 -1.99 15.43
N LEU A 202 -1.50 -2.06 14.29
CA LEU A 202 -2.58 -1.14 13.89
C LEU A 202 -3.94 -1.85 13.85
N ASP A 203 -4.64 -1.87 15.00
CA ASP A 203 -5.90 -2.59 15.14
C ASP A 203 -7.15 -1.69 15.04
N MET A 204 -6.97 -0.36 15.08
CA MET A 204 -8.09 0.58 15.02
C MET A 204 -8.36 1.02 13.58
N SER A 205 -9.52 0.61 13.05
CA SER A 205 -9.92 0.98 11.69
C SER A 205 -11.01 2.04 11.68
N HIS A 206 -10.86 3.04 10.81
CA HIS A 206 -11.80 4.15 10.69
C HIS A 206 -11.69 4.80 9.30
N THR A 207 -12.64 5.69 8.98
CA THR A 207 -12.74 6.28 7.65
C THR A 207 -12.33 7.74 7.68
N LEU A 208 -11.33 8.07 6.88
CA LEU A 208 -10.99 9.45 6.56
C LEU A 208 -11.84 9.90 5.36
N SER A 209 -12.45 11.07 5.45
CA SER A 209 -13.21 11.67 4.35
C SER A 209 -12.78 13.11 4.13
N TRP A 210 -12.70 13.53 2.88
CA TRP A 210 -12.45 14.93 2.54
C TRP A 210 -13.39 15.44 1.45
N SER A 211 -13.63 16.74 1.49
CA SER A 211 -14.29 17.49 0.43
C SER A 211 -13.32 18.55 -0.07
N GLY A 212 -12.80 18.38 -1.28
CA GLY A 212 -12.02 19.40 -1.96
C GLY A 212 -12.95 20.49 -2.49
N THR A 213 -12.87 21.70 -1.95
CA THR A 213 -13.32 22.87 -2.71
C THR A 213 -12.24 23.14 -3.74
N ARG A 214 -12.47 22.73 -5.00
CA ARG A 214 -11.58 23.04 -6.10
C ARG A 214 -11.25 24.53 -6.05
N ARG A 215 -10.04 24.91 -5.61
CA ARG A 215 -9.51 26.22 -5.98
C ARG A 215 -9.38 26.13 -7.49
N LEU A 216 -10.32 26.75 -8.19
CA LEU A 216 -10.17 27.07 -9.60
C LEU A 216 -8.94 27.99 -9.67
N THR A 217 -7.75 27.42 -9.64
CA THR A 217 -6.54 28.09 -10.09
C THR A 217 -6.73 28.26 -11.59
N ASP A 218 -7.34 29.40 -11.89
CA ASP A 218 -7.43 30.10 -13.14
C ASP A 218 -7.33 29.24 -14.41
N SER A 219 -8.45 29.14 -15.12
CA SER A 219 -8.61 28.49 -16.43
C SER A 219 -7.65 29.03 -17.52
N SER A 220 -6.83 30.03 -17.19
CA SER A 220 -5.71 30.55 -17.99
C SER A 220 -4.60 29.52 -18.27
N VAL A 221 -4.34 28.54 -17.37
CA VAL A 221 -3.29 27.52 -17.60
C VAL A 221 -3.71 26.46 -18.63
N LYS A 222 -4.97 25.99 -18.57
CA LYS A 222 -5.52 25.09 -19.59
C LYS A 222 -5.60 25.77 -20.97
N ARG A 223 -5.79 27.09 -21.00
CA ARG A 223 -5.80 27.84 -22.25
C ARG A 223 -4.40 27.95 -22.87
N ARG A 224 -3.35 28.20 -22.09
CA ARG A 224 -1.95 28.23 -22.58
C ARG A 224 -1.51 26.93 -23.24
N LEU A 225 -1.76 25.79 -22.61
CA LEU A 225 -1.38 24.49 -23.19
C LEU A 225 -2.16 24.18 -24.48
N SER A 226 -3.42 24.63 -24.59
CA SER A 226 -4.20 24.45 -25.82
C SER A 226 -3.76 25.37 -26.97
N GLU A 227 -3.18 26.54 -26.66
CA GLU A 227 -2.66 27.50 -27.65
C GLU A 227 -1.24 27.10 -28.10
N GLU A 228 -0.37 26.61 -27.21
CA GLU A 228 0.98 26.12 -27.56
C GLU A 228 0.94 24.87 -28.46
N TRP A 229 -0.01 23.95 -28.21
CA TRP A 229 -0.21 22.78 -29.07
C TRP A 229 -0.75 23.13 -30.47
N LYS A 230 -1.50 24.24 -30.61
CA LYS A 230 -1.91 24.73 -31.93
C LYS A 230 -0.74 25.37 -32.67
N GLN A 231 0.08 26.15 -31.97
CA GLN A 231 1.20 26.86 -32.58
C GLN A 231 2.30 25.90 -33.07
N SER A 232 2.58 24.81 -32.34
CA SER A 232 3.53 23.78 -32.78
C SER A 232 3.07 23.00 -34.02
N ARG A 233 1.76 22.99 -34.33
CA ARG A 233 1.22 22.23 -35.46
C ARG A 233 1.24 23.03 -36.77
N ASP A 234 1.22 24.36 -36.67
CA ASP A 234 1.24 25.26 -37.82
C ASP A 234 2.66 25.58 -38.32
N GLU A 235 3.72 25.24 -37.56
CA GLU A 235 5.13 25.40 -37.98
C GLU A 235 5.72 24.18 -38.71
N VAL A 236 4.96 23.09 -38.86
CA VAL A 236 5.41 21.82 -39.48
C VAL A 236 4.77 21.57 -40.85
N VAL A 237 4.20 22.59 -41.48
CA VAL A 237 3.64 22.52 -42.86
C VAL A 237 4.33 23.50 -43.79
#